data_AF-A0AAW0Q0R6-F1
#
_entry.id   AF-A0AAW0Q0R6-F1
#
_cell.length_a   1.000
_cell.length_b   1.000
_cell.length_c   1.000
_cell.angle_alpha   90.00
_cell.angle_beta   90.00
_cell.angle_gamma   90.00
#
_symmetry.space_group_name_H-M   'P 1'
#
loop_
_entity.id
_entity.type
_entity.pdbx_description
1 polymer ?
#
loop_
_entity_poly.entity_id
_entity_poly.type
_entity_poly.pdbx_seq_one_letter_code
_entity_poly.pdbx_strand_id
1 'polypeptide(L)'
;MKIWETNRLSSQRSSSTPIRLFYRYRDLAPQLVPLDYTNNPDVKLPYELIGSMPELKDNPFRQRIAEVFSEDGEGNMSLNDFLDMFSVLSEMAPRDLKAYYAFKIYGTTTLASVWLHNIRNNV
;
A
#
# COMPACT_ATOMS: atom_id res chain seq x y z
N MET A 1 24.81 -13.19 -35.37
CA MET A 1 24.92 -11.97 -34.55
C MET A 1 23.74 -11.95 -33.59
N LYS A 2 24.02 -12.17 -32.29
CA LYS A 2 23.04 -12.05 -31.21
C LYS A 2 22.85 -10.56 -30.95
N ILE A 3 21.83 -9.99 -31.57
CA ILE A 3 21.44 -8.61 -31.37
C ILE A 3 20.50 -8.66 -30.14
N TRP A 4 21.12 -8.48 -28.95
CA TRP A 4 20.62 -7.87 -27.69
C TRP A 4 19.22 -8.34 -27.22
N GLU A 5 19.03 -9.24 -26.25
CA GLU A 5 19.44 -9.14 -24.83
C GLU A 5 18.93 -7.90 -24.07
N THR A 6 17.94 -7.19 -24.61
CA THR A 6 17.28 -6.01 -23.99
C THR A 6 15.83 -6.21 -23.58
N ASN A 7 15.21 -7.32 -23.96
CA ASN A 7 13.90 -7.70 -23.40
C ASN A 7 14.03 -8.37 -22.02
N ARG A 8 15.16 -8.19 -21.32
CA ARG A 8 15.42 -8.70 -19.97
C ARG A 8 15.50 -7.59 -18.91
N LEU A 9 14.90 -6.41 -19.16
CA LEU A 9 14.84 -5.28 -18.21
C LEU A 9 13.44 -4.67 -18.03
N SER A 10 12.38 -5.26 -18.57
CA SER A 10 11.00 -4.87 -18.20
C SER A 10 10.49 -5.61 -16.96
N SER A 11 11.29 -6.50 -16.38
CA SER A 11 11.06 -7.06 -15.05
C SER A 11 11.88 -6.22 -14.07
N GLN A 12 11.21 -5.47 -13.18
CA GLN A 12 11.72 -4.67 -12.03
C GLN A 12 11.27 -3.19 -12.11
N ARG A 13 9.98 -2.91 -11.91
CA ARG A 13 9.53 -1.53 -11.63
C ARG A 13 8.32 -1.49 -10.71
N SER A 14 8.44 -2.07 -9.51
CA SER A 14 7.52 -1.79 -8.42
C SER A 14 8.28 -1.47 -7.13
N SER A 15 9.09 -0.42 -7.18
CA SER A 15 9.46 0.35 -6.00
C SER A 15 8.87 1.75 -6.17
N SER A 16 7.64 1.94 -5.70
CA SER A 16 7.05 3.27 -5.63
C SER A 16 7.90 4.09 -4.66
N THR A 17 8.74 4.99 -5.18
CA THR A 17 9.56 5.84 -4.31
C THR A 17 8.66 6.68 -3.39
N PRO A 18 9.10 7.05 -2.18
CA PRO A 18 8.30 7.84 -1.24
C PRO A 18 7.72 9.11 -1.87
N ILE A 19 8.48 9.76 -2.75
CA ILE A 19 8.04 10.95 -3.49
C ILE A 19 6.86 10.64 -4.42
N ARG A 20 6.86 9.51 -5.14
CA ARG A 20 5.73 9.14 -6.00
C ARG A 20 4.49 8.82 -5.18
N LEU A 21 4.65 8.17 -4.04
CA LEU A 21 3.54 7.86 -3.13
C LEU A 21 2.97 9.13 -2.51
N PHE A 22 3.80 10.12 -2.18
CA PHE A 22 3.33 11.43 -1.72
C PHE A 22 2.40 12.11 -2.74
N TYR A 23 2.81 12.18 -4.00
CA TYR A 23 1.95 12.76 -5.04
C TYR A 23 0.65 11.98 -5.21
N ARG A 24 0.69 10.64 -5.12
CA ARG A 24 -0.54 9.82 -5.16
C ARG A 24 -1.46 10.10 -3.96
N TYR A 25 -0.91 10.20 -2.75
CA TYR A 25 -1.66 10.57 -1.55
C TYR A 25 -2.32 11.93 -1.73
N ARG A 26 -1.57 12.90 -2.26
CA ARG A 26 -2.09 14.22 -2.58
C ARG A 26 -3.19 14.19 -3.64
N ASP A 27 -3.04 13.40 -4.70
CA ASP A 27 -4.01 13.32 -5.80
C ASP A 27 -5.39 12.82 -5.33
N LEU A 28 -5.45 12.06 -4.23
CA LEU A 28 -6.71 11.62 -3.63
C LEU A 28 -7.50 12.78 -3.00
N ALA A 29 -6.83 13.77 -2.43
CA ALA A 29 -7.47 14.96 -1.85
C ALA A 29 -6.57 16.20 -1.98
N PRO A 30 -6.45 16.77 -3.20
CA PRO A 30 -5.52 17.86 -3.46
C PRO A 30 -5.83 19.14 -2.67
N GLN A 31 -7.07 19.30 -2.21
CA GLN A 31 -7.52 20.40 -1.37
C GLN A 31 -7.21 20.21 0.12
N LEU A 32 -6.98 18.97 0.58
CA LEU A 32 -6.66 18.66 1.97
C LEU A 32 -5.16 18.53 2.20
N VAL A 33 -4.44 17.99 1.21
CA VAL A 33 -3.01 17.68 1.33
C VAL A 33 -2.17 18.82 0.74
N PRO A 34 -1.43 19.59 1.57
CA PRO A 34 -0.55 20.65 1.07
C PRO A 34 0.67 20.06 0.35
N LEU A 35 1.27 20.84 -0.55
CA LEU A 35 2.56 20.50 -1.16
C LEU A 35 3.73 20.69 -0.19
N ASP A 36 3.61 21.66 0.71
CA ASP A 36 4.57 21.91 1.76
C ASP A 36 4.26 21.02 2.97
N TYR A 37 5.16 20.08 3.22
CA TYR A 37 5.14 19.17 4.37
C TYR A 37 6.23 19.49 5.40
N THR A 38 6.96 20.62 5.29
CA THR A 38 8.05 20.98 6.20
C THR A 38 7.58 21.08 7.66
N ASN A 39 6.34 21.51 7.89
CA ASN A 39 5.75 21.60 9.23
C ASN A 39 5.03 20.32 9.68
N ASN A 40 5.13 19.22 8.92
CA ASN A 40 4.45 17.94 9.16
C ASN A 40 2.97 18.10 9.56
N PRO A 41 2.13 18.63 8.65
CA PRO A 41 0.74 18.91 8.96
C PRO A 41 -0.03 17.62 9.29
N ASP A 42 -0.90 17.71 10.30
CA ASP A 42 -1.78 16.60 10.72
C ASP A 42 -2.96 16.45 9.75
N VAL A 43 -2.66 15.87 8.58
CA VAL A 43 -3.64 15.60 7.53
C VAL A 43 -3.81 14.10 7.40
N LYS A 44 -5.05 13.64 7.63
CA LYS A 44 -5.47 12.27 7.39
C LYS A 44 -6.47 12.21 6.25
N LEU A 45 -6.34 11.21 5.37
CA LEU A 45 -7.32 10.92 4.35
C LEU A 45 -8.36 9.91 4.86
N PRO A 46 -9.65 10.15 4.58
CA PRO A 46 -10.70 9.17 4.82
C PRO A 46 -10.45 7.84 4.12
N TYR A 47 -10.80 6.74 4.77
CA TYR A 47 -10.61 5.41 4.19
C TYR A 47 -11.40 5.24 2.89
N GLU A 48 -12.49 5.96 2.66
CA GLU A 48 -13.26 5.90 1.42
C GLU A 48 -12.42 6.33 0.22
N LEU A 49 -11.58 7.36 0.38
CA LEU A 49 -10.67 7.82 -0.67
C LEU A 49 -9.55 6.80 -0.90
N ILE A 50 -8.94 6.30 0.18
CA ILE A 50 -7.90 5.26 0.12
C ILE A 50 -8.45 3.98 -0.54
N GLY A 51 -9.63 3.54 -0.11
CA GLY A 51 -10.30 2.34 -0.59
C GLY A 51 -10.83 2.45 -2.01
N SER A 52 -10.98 3.66 -2.55
CA SER A 52 -11.34 3.89 -3.96
C SER A 52 -10.19 3.61 -4.93
N MET A 53 -8.95 3.50 -4.43
CA MET A 53 -7.78 3.21 -5.26
C MET A 53 -7.94 1.86 -5.98
N PRO A 54 -7.51 1.74 -7.26
CA PRO A 54 -7.61 0.50 -8.02
C PRO A 54 -7.03 -0.74 -7.30
N GLU A 55 -5.98 -0.56 -6.51
CA GLU A 55 -5.31 -1.61 -5.75
C GLU A 55 -6.14 -2.17 -4.59
N LEU A 56 -7.08 -1.38 -4.06
CA LEU A 56 -7.89 -1.73 -2.90
C LEU A 56 -9.38 -1.86 -3.21
N LYS A 57 -9.92 -1.20 -4.24
CA LYS A 57 -11.36 -1.15 -4.52
C LYS A 57 -11.99 -2.53 -4.69
N ASP A 58 -11.28 -3.44 -5.36
CA ASP A 58 -11.73 -4.81 -5.64
C ASP A 58 -11.30 -5.80 -4.52
N ASN A 59 -10.59 -5.30 -3.50
CA ASN A 59 -10.12 -6.12 -2.39
C ASN A 59 -11.21 -6.23 -1.30
N PRO A 60 -11.70 -7.45 -0.97
CA PRO A 60 -12.70 -7.63 0.07
C PRO A 60 -12.19 -7.25 1.48
N PHE A 61 -10.88 -7.15 1.67
CA PHE A 61 -10.26 -6.76 2.94
C PHE A 61 -9.86 -5.29 3.00
N ARG A 62 -10.24 -4.46 2.03
CA ARG A 62 -9.79 -3.06 1.94
C ARG A 62 -10.04 -2.24 3.21
N GLN A 63 -11.21 -2.41 3.84
CA GLN A 63 -11.53 -1.72 5.08
C GLN A 63 -10.60 -2.17 6.20
N ARG A 64 -10.41 -3.49 6.32
CA ARG A 64 -9.55 -4.06 7.35
C ARG A 64 -8.07 -3.73 7.16
N ILE A 65 -7.62 -3.65 5.90
CA ILE A 65 -6.30 -3.12 5.55
C ILE A 65 -6.19 -1.69 6.05
N ALA A 66 -7.20 -0.85 5.77
CA ALA A 66 -7.18 0.54 6.20
C ALA A 66 -7.09 0.68 7.73
N GLU A 67 -7.93 -0.05 8.46
CA GLU A 67 -7.93 -0.09 9.93
C GLU A 67 -6.58 -0.55 10.51
N VAL A 68 -5.93 -1.54 9.89
CA VAL A 68 -4.66 -2.09 10.39
C VAL A 68 -3.49 -1.12 10.19
N PHE A 69 -3.53 -0.31 9.14
CA PHE A 69 -2.49 0.67 8.84
C PHE A 69 -2.74 2.05 9.44
N SER A 70 -4.00 2.41 9.76
CA SER A 70 -4.30 3.63 10.51
C SER A 70 -3.85 3.50 11.97
N GLU A 71 -3.17 4.52 12.50
CA GLU A 71 -2.72 4.55 13.89
C GLU A 71 -3.86 4.44 14.92
N ASP A 72 -5.01 5.06 14.62
CA ASP A 72 -6.21 5.08 15.47
C ASP A 72 -7.14 3.86 15.27
N GLY A 73 -6.89 3.05 14.24
CA GLY A 73 -7.74 1.91 13.89
C GLY A 73 -9.06 2.28 13.20
N GLU A 74 -9.30 3.55 12.88
CA GLU A 74 -10.53 4.03 12.23
C GLU A 74 -10.46 3.94 10.70
N GLY A 75 -9.29 3.65 10.14
CA GLY A 75 -9.04 3.55 8.71
C GLY A 75 -8.65 4.87 8.04
N ASN A 76 -8.70 5.99 8.77
CA ASN A 76 -8.20 7.28 8.31
C ASN A 76 -6.67 7.26 8.35
N MET A 77 -6.02 7.55 7.21
CA MET A 77 -4.57 7.40 7.09
C MET A 77 -3.86 8.73 6.98
N SER A 78 -2.83 8.92 7.78
CA SER A 78 -1.82 9.95 7.54
C SER A 78 -0.92 9.59 6.34
N LEU A 79 -0.08 10.52 5.91
CA LEU A 79 0.93 10.24 4.89
C LEU A 79 1.87 9.09 5.32
N ASN A 80 2.24 9.02 6.60
CA ASN A 80 3.13 7.98 7.11
C ASN A 80 2.45 6.61 7.05
N ASP A 81 1.21 6.51 7.50
CA ASP A 81 0.41 5.26 7.43
C ASP A 81 0.29 4.77 5.97
N PHE A 82 0.06 5.71 5.05
CA PHE A 82 -0.01 5.42 3.62
C PHE A 82 1.31 4.88 3.07
N LEU A 83 2.45 5.51 3.42
CA LEU A 83 3.78 5.05 3.03
C LEU A 83 4.10 3.68 3.62
N ASP A 84 3.73 3.42 4.86
CA ASP A 84 3.93 2.14 5.53
C ASP A 84 3.11 1.03 4.87
N MET A 85 1.85 1.30 4.56
CA MET A 85 0.99 0.39 3.81
C MET A 85 1.64 -0.02 2.48
N PHE A 86 2.04 0.95 1.65
CA PHE A 86 2.67 0.65 0.36
C PHE A 86 4.03 -0.01 0.49
N SER A 87 4.77 0.29 1.56
CA SER A 87 6.06 -0.37 1.85
C SER A 87 5.85 -1.86 2.09
N VAL A 88 4.85 -2.24 2.90
CA VAL A 88 4.51 -3.65 3.18
C VAL A 88 3.93 -4.36 1.96
N LEU A 89 3.12 -3.67 1.16
CA LEU A 89 2.54 -4.24 -0.07
C LEU A 89 3.57 -4.39 -1.21
N SER A 90 4.72 -3.69 -1.14
CA SER A 90 5.75 -3.77 -2.17
C SER A 90 6.30 -5.19 -2.33
N GLU A 91 6.71 -5.59 -3.54
CA GLU A 91 7.31 -6.91 -3.78
C GLU A 91 8.57 -7.13 -2.93
N MET A 92 9.33 -6.05 -2.71
CA MET A 92 10.60 -6.05 -1.98
C MET A 92 10.43 -6.18 -0.46
N ALA A 93 9.22 -6.05 0.09
CA ALA A 93 9.04 -6.18 1.53
C ALA A 93 9.36 -7.60 2.04
N PRO A 94 10.07 -7.72 3.18
CA PRO A 94 10.39 -9.01 3.78
C PRO A 94 9.16 -9.88 4.03
N ARG A 95 9.29 -11.19 3.83
CA ARG A 95 8.19 -12.15 3.97
C ARG A 95 7.57 -12.12 5.36
N ASP A 96 8.40 -12.02 6.40
CA ASP A 96 7.93 -12.04 7.78
C ASP A 96 7.12 -10.78 8.13
N LEU A 97 7.50 -9.64 7.55
CA LEU A 97 6.74 -8.39 7.69
C LEU A 97 5.37 -8.51 7.03
N LYS A 98 5.31 -9.03 5.80
CA LYS A 98 4.03 -9.30 5.11
C LYS A 98 3.16 -10.29 5.87
N ALA A 99 3.77 -11.37 6.40
CA ALA A 99 3.06 -12.36 7.19
C ALA A 99 2.49 -11.75 8.48
N TYR A 100 3.26 -10.92 9.19
CA TYR A 100 2.80 -10.21 10.38
C TYR A 100 1.56 -9.34 10.08
N TYR A 101 1.60 -8.54 9.02
CA TYR A 101 0.45 -7.73 8.62
C TYR A 101 -0.73 -8.57 8.10
N ALA A 102 -0.47 -9.67 7.40
CA ALA A 102 -1.49 -10.65 7.04
C ALA A 102 -2.20 -11.14 8.31
N PHE A 103 -1.45 -11.57 9.34
CA PHE A 103 -2.07 -12.01 10.60
C PHE A 103 -2.91 -10.91 11.27
N LYS A 104 -2.46 -9.64 11.23
CA LYS A 104 -3.25 -8.50 11.74
C LYS A 104 -4.54 -8.25 10.97
N ILE A 105 -4.49 -8.35 9.64
CA ILE A 105 -5.65 -8.18 8.76
C ILE A 105 -6.61 -9.36 8.94
N TYR A 106 -6.09 -10.59 9.03
CA TYR A 106 -6.90 -11.81 9.03
C TYR A 106 -7.37 -12.29 10.40
N GLY A 107 -6.77 -11.87 11.52
CA GLY A 107 -7.23 -12.13 12.89
C GLY A 107 -7.68 -13.57 13.19
N THR A 108 -6.79 -14.42 13.71
CA THR A 108 -7.04 -15.80 14.25
C THR A 108 -7.98 -16.73 13.47
N THR A 109 -8.28 -16.43 12.20
CA THR A 109 -9.17 -17.25 11.38
C THR A 109 -8.39 -17.79 10.20
N THR A 110 -8.74 -19.01 9.78
CA THR A 110 -8.12 -19.92 8.79
C THR A 110 -7.86 -19.34 7.38
N LEU A 111 -8.01 -18.03 7.15
CA LEU A 111 -7.93 -17.34 5.87
C LEU A 111 -6.58 -16.68 5.55
N ALA A 112 -5.65 -16.56 6.51
CA ALA A 112 -4.32 -15.99 6.26
C ALA A 112 -3.52 -16.75 5.17
N SER A 113 -3.78 -18.05 5.02
CA SER A 113 -3.19 -18.90 3.97
C SER A 113 -3.68 -18.52 2.57
N VAL A 114 -4.96 -18.15 2.42
CA VAL A 114 -5.59 -17.78 1.14
C VAL A 114 -5.02 -16.45 0.63
N TRP A 115 -4.71 -15.51 1.53
CA TRP A 115 -4.12 -14.23 1.14
C TRP A 115 -2.67 -14.31 0.75
N LEU A 116 -1.86 -15.08 1.49
CA LEU A 116 -0.48 -15.34 1.10
C LEU A 116 -0.38 -16.01 -0.27
N HIS A 117 -1.39 -16.80 -0.65
CA HIS A 117 -1.51 -17.37 -1.98
C HIS A 117 -1.89 -16.30 -3.04
N ASN A 118 -2.87 -15.44 -2.76
CA ASN A 118 -3.31 -14.40 -3.71
C ASN A 118 -2.27 -13.30 -3.96
N ILE A 119 -1.48 -12.92 -2.95
CA ILE A 119 -0.35 -12.00 -3.16
C ILE A 119 0.75 -12.62 -4.02
N ARG A 120 0.99 -13.92 -3.87
CA ARG A 120 2.04 -14.62 -4.63
C ARG A 120 1.71 -14.77 -6.11
N ASN A 121 0.44 -14.72 -6.48
CA ASN A 121 -0.04 -14.95 -7.85
C ASN A 121 -0.44 -13.67 -8.60
N ASN A 122 -0.27 -12.49 -7.99
CA ASN A 122 -0.49 -11.19 -8.63
C ASN A 122 0.85 -10.52 -9.05
N VAL A 123 1.82 -11.35 -9.43
CA VAL A 123 3.10 -10.99 -10.08
C VAL A 123 3.08 -11.56 -11.50
#